data_AF-A0A3D1GDI8-F1
#
_entry.id   AF-A0A3D1GDI8-F1
#
_cell.length_a   1.000
_cell.length_b   1.000
_cell.length_c   1.000
_cell.angle_alpha   90.00
_cell.angle_beta   90.00
_cell.angle_gamma   90.00
#
_symmetry.space_group_name_H-M   'P 1'
#
loop_
_entity.id
_entity.type
_entity.pdbx_description
1 polymer ?
#
loop_
_entity_poly.entity_id
_entity_poly.type
_entity_poly.pdbx_seq_one_letter_code
_entity_poly.pdbx_strand_id
1 'polypeptide(L)'
;MNEIIDNLTQLNTISQGIITELDSEEPSLDWIQTELRRREEYVNDIQVITSNNEIITLKVQEQESLRLGFEKFVELNRKIQATLKAKLEKQREKLETAATQRKAVKGYKISNSYKFS
;
A
#
# COMPACT_ATOMS: atom_id res chain seq x y z
N MET A 1 -26.44 -10.03 -8.48
CA MET A 1 -25.56 -9.34 -7.51
C MET A 1 -25.18 -8.03 -8.16
N ASN A 2 -25.07 -6.93 -7.40
CA ASN A 2 -24.81 -5.61 -8.00
C ASN A 2 -23.33 -5.52 -8.39
N GLU A 3 -23.04 -5.17 -9.65
CA GLU A 3 -21.69 -5.11 -10.19
C GLU A 3 -20.76 -4.16 -9.43
N ILE A 4 -21.30 -3.08 -8.85
CA ILE A 4 -20.54 -2.17 -7.98
C ILE A 4 -20.13 -2.88 -6.68
N ILE A 5 -21.04 -3.66 -6.08
CA ILE A 5 -20.76 -4.43 -4.85
C ILE A 5 -19.67 -5.46 -5.12
N ASP A 6 -19.72 -6.12 -6.28
CA ASP A 6 -18.72 -7.13 -6.66
C ASP A 6 -17.34 -6.50 -6.84
N ASN A 7 -17.25 -5.40 -7.60
CA ASN A 7 -16.00 -4.65 -7.79
C ASN A 7 -15.47 -4.10 -6.46
N LEU A 8 -16.34 -3.56 -5.60
CA LEU A 8 -15.94 -3.05 -4.27
C LEU A 8 -15.45 -4.17 -3.34
N THR A 9 -16.02 -5.37 -3.46
CA THR A 9 -15.56 -6.54 -2.70
C THR A 9 -14.18 -7.00 -3.17
N GLN A 10 -13.93 -7.03 -4.48
CA GLN A 10 -12.61 -7.34 -5.03
C GLN A 10 -11.57 -6.28 -4.64
N LEU A 11 -11.95 -5.01 -4.73
CA LEU A 11 -11.12 -3.87 -4.33
C LEU A 11 -10.68 -3.98 -2.86
N ASN A 12 -11.60 -4.36 -1.97
CA ASN A 12 -11.31 -4.57 -0.56
C ASN A 12 -10.43 -5.80 -0.31
N THR A 13 -10.65 -6.89 -1.07
CA THR A 13 -9.82 -8.10 -0.99
C THR A 13 -8.37 -7.80 -1.38
N ILE A 14 -8.16 -7.11 -2.49
CA ILE A 14 -6.83 -6.70 -2.95
C ILE A 14 -6.18 -5.74 -1.96
N SER A 15 -6.93 -4.76 -1.45
CA SER A 15 -6.41 -3.82 -0.46
C SER A 15 -5.98 -4.53 0.83
N GLN A 16 -6.71 -5.56 1.26
CA GLN A 16 -6.30 -6.40 2.39
C GLN A 16 -5.05 -7.22 2.07
N GLY A 17 -4.95 -7.77 0.86
CA GLY A 17 -3.75 -8.49 0.39
C GLY A 17 -2.51 -7.60 0.41
N ILE A 18 -2.62 -6.36 -0.08
CA ILE A 18 -1.54 -5.36 -0.03
C ILE A 18 -1.08 -5.10 1.40
N ILE A 19 -1.99 -4.99 2.36
CA ILE A 19 -1.63 -4.81 3.77
C ILE A 19 -0.88 -6.03 4.30
N THR A 20 -1.37 -7.23 4.02
CA THR A 20 -0.73 -8.48 4.46
C THR A 20 0.69 -8.61 3.91
N GLU A 21 0.87 -8.32 2.61
CA GLU A 21 2.19 -8.35 1.97
C GLU A 21 3.09 -7.25 2.54
N LEU A 22 2.55 -6.05 2.76
CA LEU A 22 3.27 -4.97 3.41
C LEU A 22 3.69 -5.33 4.82
N ASP A 23 2.93 -6.12 5.57
CA ASP A 23 3.29 -6.52 6.94
C ASP A 23 4.27 -7.71 6.99
N SER A 24 4.58 -8.33 5.85
CA SER A 24 5.55 -9.42 5.77
C SER A 24 6.99 -8.98 6.11
N GLU A 25 7.81 -9.96 6.49
CA GLU A 25 9.24 -9.76 6.80
C GLU A 25 10.02 -9.30 5.57
N GLU A 26 9.71 -9.89 4.41
CA GLU A 26 10.32 -9.60 3.11
C GLU A 26 9.25 -9.25 2.05
N PRO A 27 8.70 -8.02 2.06
CA PRO A 27 7.65 -7.63 1.12
C PRO A 27 8.15 -7.61 -0.32
N SER A 28 7.38 -8.23 -1.21
CA SER A 28 7.59 -8.16 -2.65
C SER A 28 7.05 -6.84 -3.22
N LEU A 29 7.95 -5.92 -3.56
CA LEU A 29 7.58 -4.63 -4.16
C LEU A 29 6.89 -4.81 -5.52
N ASP A 30 7.32 -5.78 -6.33
CA ASP A 30 6.73 -6.07 -7.64
C ASP A 30 5.29 -6.58 -7.49
N TRP A 31 5.03 -7.43 -6.50
CA TRP A 31 3.69 -7.90 -6.20
C TRP A 31 2.80 -6.75 -5.71
N ILE A 32 3.29 -5.94 -4.76
CA ILE A 32 2.55 -4.77 -4.25
C ILE A 32 2.22 -3.80 -5.38
N GLN A 33 3.16 -3.53 -6.28
CA GLN A 33 2.93 -2.64 -7.42
C GLN A 33 1.89 -3.21 -8.40
N THR A 34 1.94 -4.52 -8.64
CA THR A 34 0.96 -5.21 -9.49
C THR A 34 -0.45 -5.12 -8.89
N GLU A 35 -0.58 -5.37 -7.60
CA GLU A 35 -1.87 -5.32 -6.90
C GLU A 35 -2.38 -3.88 -6.74
N LEU A 36 -1.51 -2.88 -6.59
CA LEU A 36 -1.92 -1.47 -6.62
C LEU A 36 -2.49 -1.05 -7.97
N ARG A 37 -1.93 -1.57 -9.08
CA ARG A 37 -2.47 -1.33 -10.44
C ARG A 37 -3.84 -1.97 -10.61
N ARG A 38 -3.99 -3.23 -10.19
CA ARG A 38 -5.30 -3.91 -10.19
C ARG A 38 -6.33 -3.19 -9.33
N ARG A 39 -5.92 -2.68 -8.17
CA ARG A 39 -6.77 -1.85 -7.31
C ARG A 39 -7.27 -0.60 -8.05
N GLU A 40 -6.44 0.04 -8.86
CA GLU A 40 -6.83 1.19 -9.69
C GLU A 40 -7.82 0.81 -10.79
N GLU A 41 -7.65 -0.37 -11.43
CA GLU A 41 -8.59 -0.91 -12.41
C GLU A 41 -10.01 -1.04 -11.81
N TYR A 42 -10.14 -1.65 -10.63
CA TYR A 42 -11.45 -1.77 -9.94
C TYR A 42 -12.08 -0.42 -9.57
N VAL A 43 -11.26 0.58 -9.19
CA VAL A 43 -11.76 1.94 -8.93
C VAL A 43 -12.31 2.56 -10.21
N ASN A 44 -11.60 2.40 -11.32
CA ASN A 44 -12.03 2.91 -12.63
C ASN A 44 -13.31 2.21 -13.09
N ASP A 45 -13.43 0.89 -12.90
CA ASP A 45 -14.64 0.14 -13.25
C ASP A 45 -15.85 0.65 -12.46
N ILE A 46 -15.71 0.86 -11.15
CA ILE A 46 -16.76 1.46 -10.31
C ILE A 46 -17.15 2.86 -10.84
N GLN A 47 -16.17 3.69 -11.21
CA GLN A 47 -16.43 5.02 -11.75
C GLN A 47 -17.19 4.94 -13.10
N VAL A 48 -16.82 4.01 -13.98
CA VAL A 48 -17.49 3.81 -15.28
C VAL A 48 -18.93 3.33 -15.07
N ILE A 49 -19.14 2.33 -14.22
CA ILE A 49 -20.47 1.79 -13.92
C ILE A 49 -21.38 2.86 -13.32
N THR A 50 -20.86 3.69 -12.42
CA THR A 50 -21.63 4.77 -11.76
C THR A 50 -21.90 5.95 -12.69
N SER A 51 -21.02 6.24 -13.65
CA SER A 51 -21.20 7.32 -14.62
C SER A 51 -22.19 6.97 -15.74
N ASN A 52 -22.30 5.68 -16.08
CA ASN A 52 -23.14 5.20 -17.19
C ASN A 52 -24.55 4.77 -16.78
N ASN A 53 -24.84 4.62 -15.49
CA ASN A 53 -26.16 4.21 -15.01
C ASN A 53 -26.89 5.36 -14.32
N GLU A 54 -28.08 5.71 -14.84
CA GLU A 54 -29.05 6.54 -14.12
C GLU A 54 -29.39 5.85 -12.79
N ILE A 55 -29.15 6.57 -11.68
CA ILE A 55 -29.54 6.28 -10.29
C ILE A 55 -30.03 4.83 -10.11
N ILE A 56 -29.07 3.91 -9.93
CA ILE A 56 -29.38 2.51 -9.65
C ILE A 56 -30.33 2.49 -8.46
N THR A 57 -31.54 1.98 -8.66
CA THR A 57 -32.54 1.86 -7.59
C THR A 57 -32.14 0.66 -6.72
N LEU A 58 -31.19 0.89 -5.83
CA LEU A 58 -30.64 -0.10 -4.93
C LEU A 58 -31.67 -0.45 -3.85
N LYS A 59 -31.80 -1.74 -3.53
CA LYS A 59 -32.52 -2.19 -2.34
C LYS A 59 -31.77 -1.70 -1.09
N VAL A 60 -32.48 -1.51 0.02
CA VAL A 60 -31.89 -1.07 1.31
C VAL A 60 -30.70 -1.94 1.72
N GLN A 61 -30.79 -3.26 1.52
CA GLN A 61 -29.68 -4.18 1.81
C GLN A 61 -28.45 -3.96 0.92
N GLU A 62 -28.64 -3.58 -0.34
CA GLU A 62 -27.57 -3.28 -1.29
C GLU A 62 -26.92 -1.93 -0.99
N GLN A 63 -27.73 -0.93 -0.59
CA GLN A 63 -27.24 0.36 -0.12
C GLN A 63 -26.36 0.19 1.13
N GLU A 64 -26.80 -0.61 2.09
CA GLU A 64 -26.02 -0.89 3.30
C GLU A 64 -24.74 -1.66 2.99
N SER A 65 -24.80 -2.64 2.08
CA SER A 65 -23.61 -3.38 1.63
C SER A 65 -22.58 -2.48 0.95
N LEU A 66 -23.04 -1.52 0.13
CA LEU A 66 -22.17 -0.51 -0.47
C LEU A 66 -21.57 0.42 0.57
N ARG A 67 -22.38 0.91 1.53
CA ARG A 67 -21.90 1.78 2.62
C ARG A 67 -20.77 1.11 3.39
N LEU A 68 -21.01 -0.12 3.86
CA LEU A 68 -20.01 -0.91 4.59
C LEU A 68 -18.77 -1.20 3.74
N GLY A 69 -18.97 -1.50 2.45
CA GLY A 69 -17.88 -1.73 1.51
C GLY A 69 -16.98 -0.51 1.32
N PHE A 70 -17.58 0.70 1.22
CA PHE A 70 -16.83 1.95 1.08
C PHE A 70 -16.14 2.35 2.37
N GLU A 71 -16.78 2.17 3.52
CA GLU A 71 -16.17 2.40 4.84
C GLU A 71 -14.92 1.53 5.01
N LYS A 72 -15.04 0.23 4.68
CA LYS A 72 -13.91 -0.69 4.67
C LYS A 72 -12.81 -0.25 3.70
N PHE A 73 -13.16 0.18 2.50
CA PHE A 73 -12.17 0.68 1.53
C PHE A 73 -11.40 1.89 2.06
N VAL A 74 -12.09 2.85 2.67
CA VAL A 74 -11.46 4.04 3.27
C VAL A 74 -10.53 3.64 4.42
N GLU A 75 -10.96 2.72 5.29
CA GLU A 75 -10.15 2.20 6.38
C GLU A 75 -8.87 1.52 5.84
N LEU A 76 -9.01 0.61 4.88
CA LEU A 76 -7.89 -0.11 4.28
C LEU A 76 -6.91 0.85 3.60
N ASN A 77 -7.40 1.89 2.91
CA ASN A 77 -6.55 2.91 2.31
C ASN A 77 -5.72 3.68 3.34
N ARG A 78 -6.35 4.09 4.45
CA ARG A 78 -5.64 4.77 5.53
C ARG A 78 -4.56 3.87 6.11
N LYS A 79 -4.86 2.58 6.28
CA LYS A 79 -3.90 1.59 6.79
C LYS A 79 -2.73 1.38 5.81
N ILE A 80 -2.99 1.21 4.52
CA ILE A 80 -1.94 1.11 3.49
C ILE A 80 -1.03 2.33 3.51
N GLN A 81 -1.60 3.55 3.53
CA GLN A 81 -0.81 4.78 3.57
C GLN A 81 0.05 4.89 4.84
N ALA A 82 -0.51 4.55 5.99
CA ALA A 82 0.21 4.56 7.26
C ALA A 82 1.38 3.55 7.26
N THR A 83 1.12 2.31 6.82
CA THR A 83 2.13 1.25 6.75
C THR A 83 3.26 1.59 5.78
N LEU A 84 2.93 2.11 4.58
CA LEU A 84 3.92 2.56 3.61
C LEU A 84 4.80 3.68 4.17
N LYS A 85 4.20 4.66 4.84
CA LYS A 85 4.94 5.77 5.46
C LYS A 85 5.89 5.27 6.56
N ALA A 86 5.41 4.38 7.44
CA ALA A 86 6.23 3.79 8.49
C ALA A 86 7.40 2.97 7.93
N LYS A 87 7.16 2.19 6.86
CA LYS A 87 8.23 1.42 6.20
C LYS A 87 9.24 2.31 5.50
N LEU A 88 8.80 3.39 4.83
CA LEU A 88 9.71 4.36 4.21
C LEU A 88 10.63 5.00 5.27
N GLU A 89 10.08 5.40 6.41
CA GLU A 89 10.86 6.00 7.49
C GLU A 89 11.91 5.04 8.04
N LYS A 90 11.51 3.79 8.33
CA LYS A 90 12.43 2.75 8.78
C LYS A 90 13.55 2.47 7.78
N GLN A 91 13.27 2.54 6.47
CA GLN A 91 14.31 2.36 5.44
C GLN A 91 15.26 3.55 5.36
N ARG A 92 14.77 4.78 5.57
CA ARG A 92 15.62 5.98 5.65
C ARG A 92 16.57 5.90 6.84
N GLU A 93 16.07 5.54 8.02
CA GLU A 93 16.90 5.35 9.22
C GLU A 93 18.00 4.30 9.00
N LYS A 94 17.66 3.19 8.34
CA LYS A 94 18.65 2.15 7.96
C LYS A 94 19.72 2.68 7.02
N LEU A 95 19.34 3.45 6.00
CA LEU A 95 20.27 4.05 5.05
C LEU A 95 21.19 5.07 5.72
N GLU A 96 20.66 5.91 6.59
CA GLU A 96 21.45 6.88 7.37
C GLU A 96 22.44 6.20 8.30
N THR A 97 22.00 5.13 8.98
CA THR A 97 22.87 4.30 9.82
C THR A 97 23.97 3.66 9.00
N ALA A 98 23.63 3.04 7.86
CA ALA A 98 24.61 2.43 6.96
C ALA A 98 25.60 3.45 6.37
N ALA A 99 25.13 4.65 6.03
CA ALA A 99 25.97 5.74 5.54
C ALA A 99 26.94 6.23 6.63
N THR A 100 26.46 6.37 7.86
CA THR A 100 27.26 6.74 9.03
C THR A 100 28.31 5.68 9.34
N GLN A 101 27.93 4.40 9.35
CA GLN A 101 28.86 3.28 9.51
C GLN A 101 29.93 3.26 8.40
N ARG A 102 29.55 3.46 7.14
CA ARG A 102 30.52 3.57 6.03
C ARG A 102 31.49 4.72 6.21
N LYS A 103 31.02 5.90 6.67
CA LYS A 103 31.88 7.05 6.97
C LYS A 103 32.84 6.75 8.12
N ALA A 104 32.35 6.14 9.20
CA ALA A 104 33.18 5.75 10.34
C ALA A 104 34.26 4.74 9.94
N VAL A 105 33.90 3.68 9.21
CA VAL A 105 34.86 2.67 8.71
C VAL A 105 35.92 3.29 7.79
N LYS A 106 35.53 4.24 6.90
CA LYS A 106 36.50 5.00 6.10
C LYS A 106 37.43 5.84 6.97
N GLY A 107 36.90 6.53 7.98
CA GLY A 107 37.70 7.29 8.94
C GLY A 107 38.73 6.42 9.68
N TYR A 108 38.31 5.25 10.17
CA TYR A 108 39.20 4.28 10.82
C TYR A 108 40.29 3.72 9.89
N LYS A 109 39.96 3.44 8.62
CA LYS A 109 40.96 2.99 7.63
C LYS A 109 41.99 4.07 7.33
N ILE A 110 41.56 5.33 7.22
CA ILE A 110 42.48 6.46 6.99
C ILE A 110 43.36 6.66 8.24
N SER A 111 42.80 6.68 9.45
CA SER A 111 43.59 6.87 10.68
C SER A 111 44.60 5.75 10.96
N ASN A 112 44.30 4.51 10.57
CA ASN A 112 45.26 3.40 10.69
C ASN A 112 46.36 3.45 9.63
N SER A 113 46.13 4.00 8.45
CA SER A 113 47.20 4.15 7.43
C SER A 113 48.29 5.15 7.84
N TYR A 114 47.95 6.15 8.65
CA TYR A 114 48.89 7.14 9.18
C TYR A 114 49.68 6.69 10.41
N LYS A 115 49.31 5.58 11.06
CA LYS A 115 50.06 5.04 12.21
C LYS A 115 51.18 4.07 11.83
N PHE A 116 51.32 3.74 10.55
CA PHE A 116 52.33 2.83 10.02
C PHE A 116 53.17 3.43 8.87
N SER A 117 53.15 4.76 8.71
CA SER A 117 54.05 5.53 7.82
C SER A 117 55.01 6.34 8.67
#